data_AF-A0A6P0WF51-F1
#
_entry.id   AF-A0A6P0WF51-F1
#
_cell.length_a   1.000
_cell.length_b   1.000
_cell.length_c   1.000
_cell.angle_alpha   90.00
_cell.angle_beta   90.00
_cell.angle_gamma   90.00
#
_symmetry.space_group_name_H-M   'P 1'
#
loop_
_entity.id
_entity.type
_entity.pdbx_description
1 polymer ?
#
loop_
_entity_poly.entity_id
_entity_poly.type
_entity_poly.pdbx_seq_one_letter_code
_entity_poly.pdbx_strand_id
1 'polypeptide(L)'
;MLRVPVISPDGKPLMPTKASRARRWLNQGLAVIYQNDLNVFAVQLVNQPSGEQTQDIAIGIDPGKMFSGIAVQSNNATLWTGHLVLPYKKVRVRMDTRQMMRRTRRSRRINRKVPYSQRSHRQKRFSNRVSKKVPPSIRANRQLEQRVAKELSLLYPVKAIVYEIVKARGNKGFSPVMVGQYWSISQLEKIAPVTQKQGWETALKREALGLVKDKTDKSRQSVNTHAVDGIALAATHFFRRKNYYHSKGKLSVPENCNITNTLIFVIRRAPISRRQLHLLQFSKGGKRRKYGGTTTSHGFRKGDYVEAVKAGKVTRGWVSGETARQVSVSDIDWKRIGQFTARKVRLLKRSTGLIVNY
;
A
#
# COMPACT_ATOMS: atom_id res chain seq x y z
N MET A 1 5.12 3.40 -24.55
CA MET A 1 6.54 3.07 -24.24
C MET A 1 6.78 3.32 -22.76
N LEU A 2 7.38 2.36 -22.04
CA LEU A 2 7.65 2.48 -20.60
C LEU A 2 8.64 3.62 -20.31
N ARG A 3 8.33 4.40 -19.27
CA ARG A 3 9.17 5.48 -18.77
C ARG A 3 9.89 5.06 -17.49
N VAL A 4 11.16 5.43 -17.37
CA VAL A 4 12.02 5.09 -16.24
C VAL A 4 12.19 6.32 -15.37
N PRO A 5 11.87 6.27 -14.06
CA PRO A 5 12.16 7.36 -13.13
C PRO A 5 13.65 7.69 -13.08
N VAL A 6 13.96 8.97 -12.99
CA VAL A 6 15.33 9.48 -12.95
C VAL A 6 15.49 10.32 -11.70
N ILE A 7 16.54 10.07 -10.94
CA ILE A 7 16.88 10.79 -9.71
C ILE A 7 18.16 11.58 -9.96
N SER A 8 18.22 12.83 -9.49
CA SER A 8 19.44 13.62 -9.51
C SER A 8 20.50 13.06 -8.54
N PRO A 9 21.78 13.46 -8.67
CA PRO A 9 22.79 13.12 -7.66
C PRO A 9 22.36 13.55 -6.25
N ASP A 10 21.67 14.68 -6.12
CA ASP A 10 21.15 15.23 -4.86
C ASP A 10 19.90 14.52 -4.31
N GLY A 11 19.42 13.47 -4.97
CA GLY A 11 18.24 12.72 -4.55
C GLY A 11 16.90 13.36 -4.92
N LYS A 12 16.88 14.39 -5.78
CA LYS A 12 15.64 15.00 -6.27
C LYS A 12 15.06 14.18 -7.43
N PRO A 13 13.74 13.92 -7.46
CA PRO A 13 13.13 13.25 -8.60
C PRO A 13 13.07 14.20 -9.81
N LEU A 14 13.58 13.73 -10.96
CA LEU A 14 13.59 14.42 -12.24
C LEU A 14 12.54 13.81 -13.20
N MET A 15 12.39 14.40 -14.39
CA MET A 15 11.47 13.87 -15.39
C MET A 15 11.84 12.44 -15.82
N PRO A 16 10.87 11.51 -15.84
CA PRO A 16 11.09 10.16 -16.33
C PRO A 16 11.57 10.12 -17.79
N THR A 17 12.53 9.25 -18.07
CA THR A 17 13.15 9.11 -19.39
C THR A 17 12.66 7.86 -20.12
N LYS A 18 13.05 7.70 -21.40
CA LYS A 18 12.79 6.46 -22.15
C LYS A 18 13.70 5.34 -21.62
N ALA A 19 13.19 4.10 -21.55
CA ALA A 19 13.98 2.95 -21.12
C ALA A 19 15.26 2.72 -21.96
N SER A 20 15.24 3.03 -23.26
CA SER A 20 16.44 2.98 -24.12
C SER A 20 17.54 3.96 -23.68
N ARG A 21 17.15 5.17 -23.27
CA ARG A 21 18.09 6.19 -22.79
C ARG A 21 18.66 5.82 -21.42
N ALA A 22 17.83 5.33 -20.50
CA ALA A 22 18.30 4.85 -19.20
C ALA A 22 19.32 3.70 -19.33
N ARG A 23 19.08 2.74 -20.24
CA ARG A 23 20.04 1.66 -20.52
C ARG A 23 21.38 2.18 -21.06
N ARG A 24 21.34 3.15 -21.97
CA ARG A 24 22.56 3.79 -22.50
C ARG A 24 23.38 4.44 -21.39
N TRP A 25 22.72 5.18 -20.49
CA TRP A 25 23.40 5.80 -19.34
C TRP A 25 24.04 4.77 -18.42
N LEU A 26 23.37 3.66 -18.12
CA LEU A 26 23.94 2.58 -17.31
C LEU A 26 25.18 1.95 -17.98
N ASN A 27 25.10 1.65 -19.28
CA ASN A 27 26.22 1.07 -20.03
C ASN A 27 27.42 2.02 -20.11
N GLN A 28 27.18 3.33 -20.14
CA GLN A 28 28.20 4.37 -20.19
C GLN A 28 28.68 4.82 -18.80
N GLY A 29 28.16 4.26 -17.71
CA GLY A 29 28.52 4.67 -16.34
C GLY A 29 28.01 6.06 -15.93
N LEU A 30 27.09 6.66 -16.69
CA LEU A 30 26.52 7.99 -16.42
C LEU A 30 25.39 7.95 -15.37
N ALA A 31 24.88 6.75 -15.08
CA ALA A 31 23.85 6.52 -14.08
C ALA A 31 24.09 5.20 -13.35
N VAL A 32 23.51 5.06 -12.17
CA VAL A 32 23.47 3.83 -11.37
C VAL A 32 22.03 3.42 -11.08
N ILE A 33 21.82 2.14 -10.76
CA ILE A 33 20.49 1.63 -10.40
C ILE A 33 20.07 2.22 -9.05
N TYR A 34 18.93 2.91 -9.02
CA TYR A 34 18.37 3.49 -7.80
C TYR A 34 17.47 2.49 -7.07
N GLN A 35 17.93 2.05 -5.90
CA GLN A 35 17.17 1.13 -5.04
C GLN A 35 16.02 1.87 -4.33
N ASN A 36 14.82 1.32 -4.42
CA ASN A 36 13.63 1.89 -3.78
C ASN A 36 12.70 0.80 -3.22
N ASP A 37 11.77 1.18 -2.35
CA ASP A 37 10.90 0.25 -1.65
C ASP A 37 9.81 -0.36 -2.53
N LEU A 38 9.48 0.26 -3.66
CA LEU A 38 8.46 -0.18 -4.60
C LEU A 38 9.01 -1.14 -5.67
N ASN A 39 10.31 -1.47 -5.64
CA ASN A 39 10.99 -2.27 -6.67
C ASN A 39 10.76 -1.74 -8.10
N VAL A 40 10.55 -0.43 -8.25
CA VAL A 40 10.44 0.20 -9.57
C VAL A 40 11.85 0.31 -10.14
N PHE A 41 12.06 -0.10 -11.39
CA PHE A 41 13.33 0.14 -12.05
C PHE A 41 13.52 1.65 -12.26
N ALA A 42 14.46 2.24 -11.53
CA ALA A 42 14.79 3.66 -11.54
C ALA A 42 16.31 3.82 -11.62
N VAL A 43 16.75 4.97 -12.13
CA VAL A 43 18.17 5.30 -12.26
C VAL A 43 18.49 6.61 -11.55
N GLN A 44 19.66 6.68 -10.93
CA GLN A 44 20.21 7.90 -10.37
C GLN A 44 21.38 8.36 -11.24
N LEU A 45 21.39 9.62 -11.64
CA LEU A 45 22.48 10.20 -12.41
C LEU A 45 23.72 10.34 -11.51
N VAL A 46 24.90 10.12 -12.09
CA VAL A 46 26.18 10.31 -11.40
C VAL A 46 26.56 11.80 -11.38
N ASN A 47 26.35 12.48 -12.51
CA ASN A 47 26.66 13.89 -12.67
C ASN A 47 25.39 14.75 -12.66
N GLN A 48 25.56 16.03 -12.38
CA GLN A 48 24.45 16.98 -12.41
C GLN A 48 23.82 17.03 -13.81
N PRO A 49 22.48 17.04 -13.90
CA PRO A 49 21.80 17.07 -15.19
C PRO A 49 21.99 18.44 -15.85
N SER A 50 21.88 18.47 -17.17
CA SER A 50 21.88 19.73 -17.94
C SER A 50 20.64 20.60 -17.68
N GLY A 51 19.62 20.08 -16.99
CA GLY A 51 18.42 20.82 -16.62
C GLY A 51 17.48 20.02 -15.72
N GLU A 52 16.74 20.73 -14.88
CA GLU A 52 15.81 20.16 -13.88
C GLU A 52 14.34 20.47 -14.18
N GLN A 53 14.03 20.99 -15.38
CA GLN A 53 12.67 21.36 -15.72
C GLN A 53 11.75 20.13 -15.79
N THR A 54 10.62 20.20 -15.09
CA THR A 54 9.63 19.11 -15.00
C THR A 54 8.27 19.52 -15.54
N GLN A 55 7.57 18.57 -16.14
CA GLN A 55 6.14 18.68 -16.42
C GLN A 55 5.34 18.18 -15.21
N ASP A 56 4.08 18.59 -15.14
CA ASP A 56 3.19 18.15 -14.07
C ASP A 56 2.98 16.64 -14.10
N ILE A 57 3.10 16.02 -12.92
CA ILE A 57 2.79 14.62 -12.68
C ILE A 57 1.80 14.54 -11.53
N ALA A 58 0.73 13.78 -11.72
CA ALA A 58 -0.32 13.58 -10.75
C ALA A 58 -0.38 12.12 -10.26
N ILE A 59 -0.68 11.95 -8.98
CA ILE A 59 -1.03 10.63 -8.41
C ILE A 59 -2.55 10.56 -8.27
N GLY A 60 -3.19 9.54 -8.81
CA GLY A 60 -4.59 9.22 -8.56
C GLY A 60 -4.71 8.10 -7.54
N ILE A 61 -5.53 8.28 -6.51
CA ILE A 61 -5.76 7.31 -5.44
C ILE A 61 -7.27 7.03 -5.37
N ASP A 62 -7.64 5.79 -5.70
CA ASP A 62 -8.98 5.21 -5.47
C ASP A 62 -8.95 4.34 -4.20
N PRO A 63 -9.34 4.89 -3.04
CA PRO A 63 -9.30 4.17 -1.78
C PRO A 63 -10.47 3.21 -1.59
N GLY A 64 -10.20 1.91 -1.51
CA GLY A 64 -11.23 0.92 -1.17
C GLY A 64 -11.13 0.34 0.25
N LYS A 65 -11.94 -0.69 0.49
CA LYS A 65 -12.00 -1.42 1.77
C LYS A 65 -11.01 -2.59 1.82
N MET A 66 -10.95 -3.37 0.75
CA MET A 66 -10.08 -4.55 0.61
C MET A 66 -8.90 -4.29 -0.31
N PHE A 67 -9.11 -3.46 -1.33
CA PHE A 67 -8.12 -3.10 -2.32
C PHE A 67 -8.19 -1.59 -2.57
N SER A 68 -7.06 -0.96 -2.93
CA SER A 68 -7.03 0.42 -3.40
C SER A 68 -6.27 0.48 -4.73
N GLY A 69 -6.76 1.29 -5.65
CA GLY A 69 -6.10 1.61 -6.90
C GLY A 69 -5.22 2.84 -6.74
N ILE A 70 -3.98 2.78 -7.23
CA ILE A 70 -3.12 3.96 -7.32
C ILE A 70 -2.50 4.01 -8.72
N ALA A 71 -2.40 5.21 -9.31
CA ALA A 71 -1.65 5.40 -10.55
C ALA A 71 -0.88 6.72 -10.53
N VAL A 72 0.19 6.78 -11.32
CA VAL A 72 0.96 7.99 -11.61
C VAL A 72 0.78 8.32 -13.08
N GLN A 73 0.33 9.54 -13.37
CA GLN A 73 0.00 10.00 -14.71
C GLN A 73 0.73 11.31 -15.01
N SER A 74 1.25 11.43 -16.22
CA SER A 74 1.59 12.72 -16.83
C SER A 74 0.63 13.02 -17.97
N ASN A 75 0.73 14.21 -18.53
CA ASN A 75 0.02 14.61 -19.75
C ASN A 75 0.22 13.61 -20.91
N ASN A 76 1.38 12.94 -20.96
CA ASN A 76 1.82 12.19 -22.13
C ASN A 76 1.89 10.67 -21.93
N ALA A 77 1.81 10.17 -20.68
CA ALA A 77 1.93 8.75 -20.41
C ALA A 77 1.39 8.36 -19.02
N THR A 78 0.92 7.11 -18.92
CA THR A 78 0.76 6.42 -17.63
C THR A 78 2.12 5.92 -17.18
N LEU A 79 2.63 6.48 -16.08
CA LEU A 79 3.99 6.23 -15.60
C LEU A 79 4.07 5.01 -14.70
N TRP A 80 3.04 4.77 -13.89
CA TRP A 80 3.02 3.68 -12.91
C TRP A 80 1.58 3.32 -12.53
N THR A 81 1.30 2.04 -12.29
CA THR A 81 0.02 1.60 -11.74
C THR A 81 0.21 0.61 -10.61
N GLY A 82 -0.70 0.64 -9.64
CA GLY A 82 -0.63 -0.18 -8.44
C GLY A 82 -1.99 -0.68 -7.99
N HIS A 83 -2.00 -1.96 -7.62
CA HIS A 83 -3.08 -2.63 -6.92
C HIS A 83 -2.65 -2.92 -5.48
N LEU A 84 -3.20 -2.20 -4.52
CA LEU A 84 -2.84 -2.35 -3.11
C LEU A 84 -3.77 -3.35 -2.45
N VAL A 85 -3.24 -4.46 -1.92
CA VAL A 85 -3.98 -5.40 -1.07
C VAL A 85 -3.97 -4.91 0.37
N LEU A 86 -5.12 -4.43 0.84
CA LEU A 86 -5.24 -3.74 2.10
C LEU A 86 -5.33 -4.70 3.29
N PRO A 87 -4.72 -4.37 4.45
CA PRO A 87 -4.68 -5.26 5.61
C PRO A 87 -6.00 -5.32 6.41
N TYR A 88 -7.10 -4.77 5.89
CA TYR A 88 -8.37 -4.58 6.60
C TYR A 88 -8.85 -5.82 7.35
N LYS A 89 -9.05 -6.95 6.64
CA LYS A 89 -9.59 -8.20 7.22
C LYS A 89 -8.70 -8.71 8.35
N LYS A 90 -7.38 -8.70 8.15
CA LYS A 90 -6.39 -9.15 9.15
C LYS A 90 -6.40 -8.27 10.40
N VAL A 91 -6.43 -6.94 10.21
CA VAL A 91 -6.44 -5.99 11.33
C VAL A 91 -7.75 -6.08 12.10
N ARG A 92 -8.89 -6.22 11.42
CA ARG A 92 -10.20 -6.43 12.05
C ARG A 92 -10.19 -7.67 12.94
N VAL A 93 -9.80 -8.82 12.41
CA VAL A 93 -9.72 -10.08 13.18
C VAL A 93 -8.80 -9.93 14.41
N ARG A 94 -7.67 -9.23 14.27
CA ARG A 94 -6.76 -8.94 15.40
C ARG A 94 -7.40 -8.04 16.46
N MET A 95 -8.19 -7.05 16.04
CA MET A 95 -8.92 -6.16 16.96
C MET A 95 -10.05 -6.90 17.69
N ASP A 96 -10.80 -7.74 16.99
CA ASP A 96 -11.87 -8.56 17.56
C ASP A 96 -11.29 -9.55 18.58
N THR A 97 -10.20 -10.22 18.21
CA THR A 97 -9.44 -11.11 19.11
C THR A 97 -8.97 -10.37 20.35
N ARG A 98 -8.41 -9.16 20.20
CA ARG A 98 -7.95 -8.33 21.33
C ARG A 98 -9.11 -7.93 22.24
N GLN A 99 -10.27 -7.60 21.67
CA GLN A 99 -11.48 -7.26 22.42
C GLN A 99 -11.97 -8.45 23.23
N MET A 100 -12.08 -9.62 22.60
CA MET A 100 -12.46 -10.87 23.25
C MET A 100 -11.49 -11.22 24.40
N MET A 101 -10.18 -11.19 24.15
CA MET A 101 -9.16 -11.41 25.19
C MET A 101 -9.30 -10.47 26.40
N ARG A 102 -9.61 -9.19 26.15
CA ARG A 102 -9.83 -8.21 27.22
C ARG A 102 -11.14 -8.48 27.98
N ARG A 103 -12.18 -8.94 27.30
CA ARG A 103 -13.45 -9.33 27.92
C ARG A 103 -13.25 -10.54 28.83
N THR A 104 -12.59 -11.60 28.34
CA THR A 104 -12.35 -12.83 29.12
C THR A 104 -11.45 -12.58 30.33
N ARG A 105 -10.41 -11.76 30.21
CA ARG A 105 -9.59 -11.40 31.37
C ARG A 105 -10.39 -10.63 32.43
N ARG A 106 -11.27 -9.72 32.01
CA ARG A 106 -12.16 -9.00 32.94
C ARG A 106 -13.17 -9.94 33.58
N SER A 107 -13.77 -10.85 32.81
CA SER A 107 -14.79 -11.76 33.34
C SER A 107 -14.26 -12.70 34.41
N ARG A 108 -13.00 -13.13 34.32
CA ARG A 108 -12.33 -13.94 35.36
C ARG A 108 -12.06 -13.19 36.67
N ARG A 109 -11.95 -11.86 36.62
CA ARG A 109 -11.75 -11.02 37.82
C ARG A 109 -13.07 -10.61 38.47
N ILE A 110 -14.18 -10.76 37.76
CA ILE A 110 -15.50 -10.41 38.27
C ILE A 110 -16.03 -11.61 39.04
N ASN A 111 -16.04 -11.51 40.37
CA ASN A 111 -16.85 -12.41 41.19
C ASN A 111 -18.33 -12.12 40.90
N ARG A 112 -19.04 -13.05 40.26
CA ARG A 112 -20.47 -12.88 39.92
C ARG A 112 -21.40 -13.21 41.09
N LYS A 113 -20.90 -13.83 42.15
CA LYS A 113 -21.66 -14.20 43.34
C LYS A 113 -22.00 -12.99 44.22
N VAL A 114 -21.22 -11.91 44.14
CA VAL A 114 -21.50 -10.67 44.89
C VAL A 114 -22.42 -9.72 44.11
N PRO A 115 -23.23 -8.89 44.81
CA PRO A 115 -24.06 -7.84 44.22
C PRO A 115 -23.27 -6.92 43.28
N TYR A 116 -23.93 -6.40 42.24
CA TYR A 116 -23.27 -5.61 41.19
C TYR A 116 -22.46 -4.43 41.73
N SER A 117 -22.98 -3.74 42.75
CA SER A 117 -22.33 -2.62 43.44
C SER A 117 -20.98 -3.00 44.07
N GLN A 118 -20.84 -4.24 44.52
CA GLN A 118 -19.64 -4.78 45.17
C GLN A 118 -18.70 -5.51 44.20
N ARG A 119 -19.08 -5.66 42.93
CA ARG A 119 -18.21 -6.30 41.92
C ARG A 119 -17.02 -5.41 41.60
N SER A 120 -15.84 -6.01 41.46
CA SER A 120 -14.66 -5.36 40.86
C SER A 120 -14.88 -5.11 39.37
N HIS A 121 -15.71 -4.12 39.04
CA HIS A 121 -16.01 -3.68 37.69
C HIS A 121 -15.43 -2.27 37.49
N ARG A 122 -14.70 -2.08 36.40
CA ARG A 122 -14.16 -0.77 36.05
C ARG A 122 -15.30 0.11 35.53
N GLN A 123 -15.64 1.20 36.22
CA GLN A 123 -16.59 2.19 35.72
C GLN A 123 -16.23 2.70 34.31
N LYS A 124 -17.24 3.06 33.53
CA LYS A 124 -17.07 3.61 32.18
C LYS A 124 -16.43 5.00 32.28
N ARG A 125 -15.14 5.13 31.95
CA ARG A 125 -14.43 6.42 31.92
C ARG A 125 -14.62 7.12 30.57
N PHE A 126 -15.75 7.80 30.39
CA PHE A 126 -16.03 8.58 29.18
C PHE A 126 -15.13 9.82 29.08
N SER A 127 -14.83 10.46 30.21
CA SER A 127 -13.88 11.58 30.33
C SER A 127 -12.49 11.26 29.78
N ASN A 128 -12.06 9.98 29.83
CA ASN A 128 -10.75 9.56 29.30
C ASN A 128 -10.73 9.42 27.76
N ARG A 129 -11.82 9.72 27.06
CA ARG A 129 -11.91 9.67 25.58
C ARG A 129 -11.64 11.06 24.99
N VAL A 130 -10.40 11.52 25.13
CA VAL A 130 -10.02 12.91 24.80
C VAL A 130 -9.70 13.15 23.31
N SER A 131 -9.65 12.10 22.47
CA SER A 131 -9.12 12.22 21.09
C SER A 131 -10.04 11.60 20.03
N LYS A 132 -10.22 12.31 18.91
CA LYS A 132 -10.84 11.80 17.68
C LYS A 132 -9.92 10.78 17.00
N LYS A 133 -10.11 9.48 17.25
CA LYS A 133 -9.25 8.41 16.69
C LYS A 133 -9.87 7.79 15.44
N VAL A 134 -9.07 7.62 14.40
CA VAL A 134 -9.42 6.75 13.26
C VAL A 134 -9.38 5.28 13.71
N PRO A 135 -10.40 4.46 13.37
CA PRO A 135 -10.37 3.03 13.68
C PRO A 135 -9.12 2.34 13.14
N PRO A 136 -8.48 1.41 13.89
CA PRO A 136 -7.21 0.82 13.49
C PRO A 136 -7.20 0.13 12.12
N SER A 137 -8.29 -0.50 11.71
CA SER A 137 -8.42 -1.15 10.39
C SER A 137 -8.43 -0.13 9.26
N ILE A 138 -9.17 0.97 9.42
CA ILE A 138 -9.23 2.06 8.44
C ILE A 138 -7.89 2.79 8.39
N ARG A 139 -7.31 3.10 9.56
CA ARG A 139 -5.99 3.73 9.65
C ARG A 139 -4.91 2.89 8.96
N ALA A 140 -4.93 1.57 9.13
CA ALA A 140 -3.94 0.69 8.50
C ALA A 140 -4.03 0.68 6.96
N ASN A 141 -5.25 0.77 6.40
CA ASN A 141 -5.45 0.90 4.95
C ASN A 141 -4.88 2.23 4.44
N ARG A 142 -5.32 3.35 5.03
CA ARG A 142 -4.88 4.70 4.67
C ARG A 142 -3.36 4.87 4.81
N GLN A 143 -2.75 4.30 5.83
CA GLN A 143 -1.29 4.30 6.00
C GLN A 143 -0.53 3.50 4.95
N LEU A 144 -1.17 2.49 4.32
CA LEU A 144 -0.55 1.79 3.19
C LEU A 144 -0.56 2.68 1.95
N GLU A 145 -1.71 3.31 1.64
CA GLU A 145 -1.84 4.27 0.54
C GLU A 145 -0.84 5.43 0.69
N GLN A 146 -0.77 6.05 1.88
CA GLN A 146 0.17 7.13 2.18
C GLN A 146 1.64 6.68 2.02
N ARG A 147 1.96 5.45 2.43
CA ARG A 147 3.32 4.92 2.26
C ARG A 147 3.65 4.80 0.78
N VAL A 148 2.76 4.24 -0.04
CA VAL A 148 2.99 4.13 -1.48
C VAL A 148 3.09 5.51 -2.14
N ALA A 149 2.19 6.44 -1.82
CA ALA A 149 2.24 7.81 -2.35
C ALA A 149 3.56 8.52 -2.01
N LYS A 150 4.07 8.34 -0.78
CA LYS A 150 5.36 8.88 -0.36
C LYS A 150 6.52 8.27 -1.15
N GLU A 151 6.53 6.95 -1.36
CA GLU A 151 7.58 6.33 -2.17
C GLU A 151 7.51 6.79 -3.64
N LEU A 152 6.30 6.98 -4.18
CA LEU A 152 6.11 7.52 -5.53
C LEU A 152 6.60 8.96 -5.66
N SER A 153 6.41 9.82 -4.64
CA SER A 153 6.95 11.18 -4.66
C SER A 153 8.48 11.25 -4.56
N LEU A 154 9.14 10.17 -4.13
CA LEU A 154 10.60 10.06 -4.20
C LEU A 154 11.09 9.61 -5.58
N LEU A 155 10.21 9.04 -6.40
CA LEU A 155 10.53 8.56 -7.75
C LEU A 155 10.14 9.55 -8.85
N TYR A 156 9.05 10.29 -8.64
CA TYR A 156 8.48 11.20 -9.63
C TYR A 156 8.34 12.61 -9.08
N PRO A 157 8.54 13.66 -9.89
CA PRO A 157 8.28 15.05 -9.50
C PRO A 157 6.76 15.32 -9.41
N VAL A 158 6.14 14.81 -8.36
CA VAL A 158 4.69 14.90 -8.13
C VAL A 158 4.27 16.33 -7.82
N LYS A 159 3.29 16.85 -8.57
CA LYS A 159 2.73 18.19 -8.39
C LYS A 159 1.31 18.18 -7.81
N ALA A 160 0.57 17.09 -7.99
CA ALA A 160 -0.78 16.97 -7.47
C ALA A 160 -1.13 15.53 -7.07
N ILE A 161 -2.06 15.40 -6.14
CA ILE A 161 -2.68 14.14 -5.78
C ILE A 161 -4.19 14.28 -5.96
N VAL A 162 -4.82 13.35 -6.65
CA VAL A 162 -6.29 13.28 -6.80
C VAL A 162 -6.78 12.10 -5.97
N TYR A 163 -7.71 12.36 -5.05
CA TYR A 163 -8.18 11.39 -4.07
C TYR A 163 -9.70 11.23 -4.15
N GLU A 164 -10.18 10.00 -4.37
CA GLU A 164 -11.62 9.74 -4.35
C GLU A 164 -12.17 9.72 -2.90
N ILE A 165 -13.24 10.46 -2.67
CA ILE A 165 -13.95 10.55 -1.40
C ILE A 165 -15.31 9.86 -1.47
N VAL A 166 -15.65 9.16 -0.39
CA VAL A 166 -16.98 8.58 -0.22
C VAL A 166 -17.85 9.60 0.48
N LYS A 167 -19.01 9.92 -0.11
CA LYS A 167 -20.06 10.69 0.58
C LYS A 167 -21.11 9.71 1.10
N ALA A 168 -20.98 9.32 2.36
CA ALA A 168 -21.97 8.43 2.98
C ALA A 168 -23.31 9.17 3.13
N ARG A 169 -24.40 8.59 2.61
CA ARG A 169 -25.77 9.03 2.91
C ARG A 169 -26.26 8.21 4.10
N GLY A 170 -26.51 8.86 5.24
CA GLY A 170 -26.89 8.20 6.48
C GLY A 170 -27.42 9.18 7.53
N ASN A 171 -27.84 8.65 8.68
CA ASN A 171 -28.32 9.42 9.84
C ASN A 171 -27.19 10.28 10.47
N LYS A 172 -27.51 11.08 11.50
CA LYS A 172 -26.62 12.04 12.21
C LYS A 172 -25.27 11.47 12.74
N GLY A 173 -24.98 10.17 12.55
CA GLY A 173 -23.74 9.53 12.96
C GLY A 173 -22.58 9.78 12.00
N PHE A 174 -21.36 9.94 12.53
CA PHE A 174 -20.16 10.10 11.72
C PHE A 174 -19.82 8.79 10.97
N SER A 175 -19.50 8.88 9.68
CA SER A 175 -18.97 7.74 8.92
C SER A 175 -17.50 7.54 9.25
N PRO A 176 -17.08 6.40 9.85
CA PRO A 176 -15.68 6.16 10.16
C PRO A 176 -14.78 6.10 8.93
N VAL A 177 -15.36 5.77 7.77
CA VAL A 177 -14.66 5.79 6.47
C VAL A 177 -14.32 7.21 6.06
N MET A 178 -15.29 8.13 6.12
CA MET A 178 -15.07 9.55 5.79
C MET A 178 -14.04 10.17 6.73
N VAL A 179 -14.15 9.94 8.04
CA VAL A 179 -13.15 10.41 9.02
C VAL A 179 -11.75 9.88 8.68
N GLY A 180 -11.65 8.62 8.25
CA GLY A 180 -10.40 8.03 7.79
C GLY A 180 -9.87 8.66 6.50
N GLN A 181 -10.74 9.00 5.55
CA GLN A 181 -10.37 9.67 4.30
C GLN A 181 -9.85 11.09 4.55
N TYR A 182 -10.57 11.91 5.34
CA TYR A 182 -10.10 13.26 5.68
C TYR A 182 -8.80 13.26 6.49
N TRP A 183 -8.64 12.30 7.41
CA TRP A 183 -7.35 12.10 8.06
C TRP A 183 -6.25 11.73 7.07
N SER A 184 -6.57 10.96 6.03
CA SER A 184 -5.59 10.59 5.01
C SER A 184 -5.21 11.76 4.10
N ILE A 185 -6.20 12.55 3.70
CA ILE A 185 -6.01 13.76 2.88
C ILE A 185 -5.03 14.71 3.59
N SER A 186 -5.21 14.98 4.88
CA SER A 186 -4.29 15.86 5.63
C SER A 186 -2.87 15.32 5.78
N GLN A 187 -2.64 14.01 5.59
CA GLN A 187 -1.28 13.46 5.51
C GLN A 187 -0.71 13.54 4.09
N LEU A 188 -1.55 13.39 3.06
CA LEU A 188 -1.15 13.48 1.66
C LEU A 188 -0.86 14.91 1.22
N GLU A 189 -1.56 15.90 1.79
CA GLU A 189 -1.31 17.34 1.54
C GLU A 189 0.10 17.78 1.95
N LYS A 190 0.78 17.01 2.81
CA LYS A 190 2.19 17.23 3.16
C LYS A 190 3.16 16.84 2.03
N ILE A 191 2.69 16.09 1.04
CA ILE A 191 3.47 15.65 -0.12
C ILE A 191 3.21 16.59 -1.29
N ALA A 192 1.93 16.78 -1.64
CA ALA A 192 1.49 17.66 -2.71
C ALA A 192 0.01 18.05 -2.51
N PRO A 193 -0.48 19.15 -3.11
CA PRO A 193 -1.89 19.54 -3.06
C PRO A 193 -2.84 18.39 -3.44
N VAL A 194 -3.89 18.19 -2.64
CA VAL A 194 -4.85 17.10 -2.83
C VAL A 194 -6.18 17.63 -3.38
N THR A 195 -6.58 17.17 -4.57
CA THR A 195 -7.90 17.41 -5.15
C THR A 195 -8.85 16.27 -4.81
N GLN A 196 -10.02 16.60 -4.26
CA GLN A 196 -11.03 15.61 -3.88
C GLN A 196 -12.01 15.36 -5.03
N LYS A 197 -12.35 14.10 -5.29
CA LYS A 197 -13.29 13.69 -6.34
C LYS A 197 -14.31 12.69 -5.83
N GLN A 198 -15.54 12.74 -6.36
CA GLN A 198 -16.58 11.76 -6.02
C GLN A 198 -16.61 10.63 -7.04
N GLY A 199 -17.04 9.43 -6.63
CA GLY A 199 -16.96 8.24 -7.49
C GLY A 199 -17.75 8.30 -8.80
N TRP A 200 -18.80 9.13 -8.89
CA TRP A 200 -19.52 9.34 -10.14
C TRP A 200 -18.68 10.16 -11.15
N GLU A 201 -17.86 11.10 -10.68
CA GLU A 201 -16.92 11.85 -11.54
C GLU A 201 -15.87 10.89 -12.11
N THR A 202 -15.35 9.97 -11.30
CA THR A 202 -14.40 8.93 -11.73
C THR A 202 -14.98 8.07 -12.85
N ALA A 203 -16.27 7.70 -12.76
CA ALA A 203 -16.92 6.87 -13.75
C ALA A 203 -17.04 7.54 -15.12
N LEU A 204 -17.46 8.82 -15.16
CA LEU A 204 -17.54 9.61 -16.39
C LEU A 204 -16.17 9.77 -17.03
N LYS A 205 -15.14 10.00 -16.22
CA LYS A 205 -13.76 10.22 -16.68
C LYS A 205 -13.14 8.94 -17.23
N ARG A 206 -13.46 7.79 -16.64
CA ARG A 206 -13.05 6.49 -17.14
C ARG A 206 -13.64 6.20 -18.52
N GLU A 207 -14.93 6.50 -18.73
CA GLU A 207 -15.58 6.38 -20.03
C GLU A 207 -14.95 7.30 -21.08
N ALA A 208 -14.72 8.58 -20.73
CA ALA A 208 -14.06 9.54 -21.60
C ALA A 208 -12.65 9.09 -22.02
N LEU A 209 -11.95 8.35 -21.17
CA LEU A 209 -10.60 7.83 -21.45
C LEU A 209 -10.60 6.49 -22.18
N GLY A 210 -11.77 5.92 -22.51
CA GLY A 210 -11.87 4.60 -23.14
C GLY A 210 -11.41 3.44 -22.25
N LEU A 211 -11.38 3.64 -20.94
CA LEU A 211 -10.83 2.67 -19.99
C LEU A 211 -11.88 1.62 -19.60
N VAL A 212 -11.61 0.35 -19.89
CA VAL A 212 -12.50 -0.76 -19.54
C VAL A 212 -12.30 -1.17 -18.08
N LYS A 213 -13.41 -1.19 -17.32
CA LYS A 213 -13.41 -1.66 -15.92
C LYS A 213 -14.00 -3.05 -15.81
N ASP A 214 -13.25 -3.96 -15.21
CA ASP A 214 -13.74 -5.27 -14.81
C ASP A 214 -14.64 -5.12 -13.57
N LYS A 215 -15.92 -5.40 -13.74
CA LYS A 215 -16.93 -5.35 -12.66
C LYS A 215 -17.18 -6.71 -12.02
N THR A 216 -16.66 -7.80 -12.61
CA THR A 216 -17.02 -9.17 -12.25
C THR A 216 -16.22 -9.68 -11.05
N ASP A 217 -14.90 -9.60 -11.09
CA ASP A 217 -14.02 -10.05 -10.01
C ASP A 217 -13.11 -8.91 -9.53
N LYS A 218 -13.51 -8.29 -8.42
CA LYS A 218 -12.76 -7.20 -7.79
C LYS A 218 -11.46 -7.65 -7.11
N SER A 219 -11.22 -8.95 -6.99
CA SER A 219 -10.01 -9.50 -6.38
C SER A 219 -8.91 -9.78 -7.40
N ARG A 220 -9.26 -9.78 -8.69
CA ARG A 220 -8.30 -9.93 -9.79
C ARG A 220 -7.24 -8.83 -9.70
N GLN A 221 -5.99 -9.22 -9.79
CA GLN A 221 -4.84 -8.30 -9.72
C GLN A 221 -4.49 -7.80 -11.12
N SER A 222 -5.45 -7.16 -11.80
CA SER A 222 -5.27 -6.62 -13.15
C SER A 222 -5.41 -5.09 -13.19
N VAL A 223 -4.95 -4.44 -14.28
CA VAL A 223 -5.14 -2.99 -14.47
C VAL A 223 -6.62 -2.64 -14.34
N ASN A 224 -7.45 -3.43 -15.00
CA ASN A 224 -8.88 -3.14 -15.22
C ASN A 224 -9.74 -3.20 -13.96
N THR A 225 -9.19 -3.64 -12.82
CA THR A 225 -9.97 -3.80 -11.59
C THR A 225 -9.98 -2.54 -10.73
N HIS A 226 -8.80 -2.09 -10.31
CA HIS A 226 -8.63 -0.98 -9.36
C HIS A 226 -7.62 0.06 -9.86
N ALA A 227 -6.54 -0.37 -10.50
CA ALA A 227 -5.54 0.55 -11.05
C ALA A 227 -6.14 1.50 -12.11
N VAL A 228 -7.14 1.05 -12.87
CA VAL A 228 -7.86 1.85 -13.87
C VAL A 228 -8.55 3.07 -13.28
N ASP A 229 -9.14 2.96 -12.09
CA ASP A 229 -9.76 4.10 -11.41
C ASP A 229 -8.69 5.09 -10.92
N GLY A 230 -7.53 4.57 -10.50
CA GLY A 230 -6.35 5.40 -10.21
C GLY A 230 -5.89 6.20 -11.43
N ILE A 231 -5.84 5.59 -12.62
CA ILE A 231 -5.49 6.30 -13.88
C ILE A 231 -6.51 7.39 -14.16
N ALA A 232 -7.80 7.05 -14.14
CA ALA A 232 -8.88 8.00 -14.40
C ALA A 232 -8.84 9.20 -13.45
N LEU A 233 -8.59 8.96 -12.15
CA LEU A 233 -8.43 10.01 -11.14
C LEU A 233 -7.20 10.88 -11.42
N ALA A 234 -6.04 10.28 -11.65
CA ALA A 234 -4.80 11.02 -11.91
C ALA A 234 -4.94 11.92 -13.16
N ALA A 235 -5.55 11.37 -14.22
CA ALA A 235 -5.81 12.07 -15.46
C ALA A 235 -6.67 13.33 -15.26
N THR A 236 -7.58 13.35 -14.28
CA THR A 236 -8.44 14.53 -14.03
C THR A 236 -7.65 15.81 -13.75
N HIS A 237 -6.42 15.71 -13.24
CA HIS A 237 -5.56 16.87 -13.01
C HIS A 237 -5.23 17.62 -14.31
N PHE A 238 -5.08 16.90 -15.42
CA PHE A 238 -4.70 17.47 -16.72
C PHE A 238 -5.90 17.98 -17.52
N PHE A 239 -7.12 17.75 -17.02
CA PHE A 239 -8.34 18.08 -17.75
C PHE A 239 -8.71 19.55 -17.48
N ARG A 240 -8.26 20.46 -18.35
CA ARG A 240 -8.68 21.87 -18.29
C ARG A 240 -10.16 22.04 -18.65
N ARG A 241 -10.87 22.95 -17.96
CA ARG A 241 -12.31 23.24 -18.12
C ARG A 241 -12.76 23.49 -19.57
N LYS A 242 -11.88 24.02 -20.44
CA LYS A 242 -12.19 24.27 -21.87
C LYS A 242 -12.39 22.99 -22.70
N ASN A 243 -12.08 21.81 -22.19
CA ASN A 243 -12.22 20.53 -22.91
C ASN A 243 -13.39 19.67 -22.41
N TYR A 244 -14.33 20.26 -21.65
CA TYR A 244 -15.54 19.58 -21.18
C TYR A 244 -16.70 19.97 -22.07
N TYR A 245 -16.98 19.19 -23.10
CA TYR A 245 -18.25 19.28 -23.79
C TYR A 245 -18.90 17.90 -23.80
N HIS A 246 -20.17 17.87 -23.39
CA HIS A 246 -21.02 16.73 -23.61
C HIS A 246 -21.48 16.80 -25.06
N SER A 247 -20.91 15.97 -25.93
CA SER A 247 -21.49 15.73 -27.27
C SER A 247 -22.24 14.42 -27.21
N LYS A 248 -23.55 14.44 -27.51
CA LYS A 248 -24.42 13.24 -27.48
C LYS A 248 -24.34 12.45 -26.16
N GLY A 249 -24.27 13.14 -25.03
CA GLY A 249 -24.22 12.53 -23.69
C GLY A 249 -22.86 11.95 -23.26
N LYS A 250 -21.85 11.93 -24.14
CA LYS A 250 -20.50 11.42 -23.83
C LYS A 250 -19.52 12.56 -23.56
N LEU A 251 -18.68 12.37 -22.55
CA LEU A 251 -17.59 13.27 -22.21
C LEU A 251 -16.41 13.04 -23.17
N SER A 252 -15.93 14.08 -23.86
CA SER A 252 -14.79 13.98 -24.78
C SER A 252 -13.46 13.70 -24.08
N VAL A 253 -12.57 12.97 -24.75
CA VAL A 253 -11.17 12.76 -24.33
C VAL A 253 -10.45 14.10 -24.51
N PRO A 254 -9.75 14.64 -23.50
CA PRO A 254 -8.91 15.80 -23.73
C PRO A 254 -7.70 15.40 -24.57
N GLU A 255 -7.35 16.25 -25.56
CA GLU A 255 -6.24 16.07 -26.50
C GLU A 255 -4.85 15.85 -25.84
N ASN A 256 -4.76 16.07 -24.52
CA ASN A 256 -3.53 16.15 -23.75
C ASN A 256 -3.46 15.13 -22.59
N CYS A 257 -4.03 13.92 -22.74
CA CYS A 257 -3.87 12.88 -21.72
C CYS A 257 -3.71 11.50 -22.32
N ASN A 258 -2.51 11.20 -22.80
CA ASN A 258 -2.21 9.90 -23.41
C ASN A 258 -2.10 8.80 -22.36
N ILE A 259 -2.89 7.73 -22.55
CA ILE A 259 -2.81 6.51 -21.76
C ILE A 259 -1.86 5.54 -22.46
N THR A 260 -0.92 4.99 -21.70
CA THR A 260 0.06 4.04 -22.22
C THR A 260 0.11 2.81 -21.35
N ASN A 261 0.34 1.64 -21.95
CA ASN A 261 0.54 0.41 -21.18
C ASN A 261 1.74 0.56 -20.22
N THR A 262 1.54 0.13 -18.98
CA THR A 262 2.54 0.12 -17.91
C THR A 262 2.39 -1.14 -17.06
N LEU A 263 3.40 -1.41 -16.24
CA LEU A 263 3.42 -2.55 -15.31
C LEU A 263 2.41 -2.33 -14.17
N ILE A 264 1.86 -3.44 -13.65
CA ILE A 264 0.93 -3.43 -12.52
C ILE A 264 1.65 -3.89 -11.27
N PHE A 265 1.84 -2.99 -10.32
CA PHE A 265 2.48 -3.33 -9.07
C PHE A 265 1.44 -3.82 -8.06
N VAL A 266 1.54 -5.08 -7.64
CA VAL A 266 0.75 -5.63 -6.54
C VAL A 266 1.49 -5.42 -5.23
N ILE A 267 0.92 -4.56 -4.37
CA ILE A 267 1.58 -4.14 -3.13
C ILE A 267 0.76 -4.56 -1.92
N ARG A 268 1.41 -5.12 -0.92
CA ARG A 268 0.78 -5.42 0.37
C ARG A 268 1.74 -5.28 1.53
N ARG A 269 1.18 -5.18 2.75
CA ARG A 269 1.99 -5.29 3.97
C ARG A 269 2.24 -6.74 4.31
N ALA A 270 3.47 -7.06 4.69
CA ALA A 270 3.78 -8.35 5.26
C ALA A 270 2.89 -8.60 6.51
N PRO A 271 2.07 -9.68 6.55
CA PRO A 271 1.11 -9.93 7.62
C PRO A 271 1.78 -10.51 8.87
N ILE A 272 2.85 -9.86 9.33
CA ILE A 272 3.69 -10.28 10.45
C ILE A 272 2.89 -10.20 11.75
N SER A 273 3.03 -11.23 12.57
CA SER A 273 2.53 -11.24 13.95
C SER A 273 3.62 -10.71 14.87
N ARG A 274 3.39 -9.54 15.46
CA ARG A 274 4.26 -9.01 16.52
C ARG A 274 4.28 -9.95 17.72
N ARG A 275 5.38 -9.90 18.49
CA ARG A 275 5.58 -10.74 19.67
C ARG A 275 4.38 -10.64 20.60
N GLN A 276 3.77 -11.78 20.88
CA GLN A 276 2.77 -11.93 21.91
C GLN A 276 3.49 -12.48 23.15
N LEU A 277 3.36 -11.79 24.28
CA LEU A 277 3.95 -12.23 25.55
C LEU A 277 3.39 -13.60 25.98
N HIS A 278 2.10 -13.83 25.73
CA HIS A 278 1.38 -15.03 26.13
C HIS A 278 0.38 -15.43 25.05
N LEU A 279 0.44 -16.67 24.58
CA LEU A 279 -0.62 -17.23 23.74
C LEU A 279 -1.90 -17.53 24.52
N LEU A 280 -3.00 -17.69 23.78
CA LEU A 280 -4.34 -17.90 24.33
C LEU A 280 -4.48 -19.19 25.14
N GLN A 281 -3.89 -20.27 24.64
CA GLN A 281 -3.94 -21.59 25.26
C GLN A 281 -2.63 -21.92 25.94
N PHE A 282 -2.74 -22.57 27.09
CA PHE A 282 -1.61 -23.17 27.78
C PHE A 282 -1.19 -24.44 27.05
N SER A 283 0.11 -24.71 26.99
CA SER A 283 0.59 -26.06 26.70
C SER A 283 0.40 -26.96 27.93
N LYS A 284 0.56 -28.28 27.75
CA LYS A 284 0.62 -29.24 28.86
C LYS A 284 1.59 -28.72 29.94
N GLY A 285 1.16 -28.72 31.20
CA GLY A 285 1.91 -28.17 32.34
C GLY A 285 1.77 -26.65 32.57
N GLY A 286 0.74 -25.99 32.03
CA GLY A 286 0.42 -24.59 32.38
C GLY A 286 1.38 -23.54 31.80
N LYS A 287 2.34 -23.95 30.96
CA LYS A 287 3.29 -23.04 30.31
C LYS A 287 2.63 -22.37 29.09
N ARG A 288 3.00 -21.12 28.79
CA ARG A 288 2.59 -20.42 27.56
C ARG A 288 3.80 -20.21 26.67
N ARG A 289 3.79 -20.81 25.48
CA ARG A 289 4.89 -20.63 24.52
C ARG A 289 4.96 -19.19 24.01
N LYS A 290 6.19 -18.71 23.76
CA LYS A 290 6.45 -17.43 23.09
C LYS A 290 5.97 -17.53 21.63
N TYR A 291 5.33 -16.48 21.09
CA TYR A 291 4.86 -16.48 19.70
C TYR A 291 5.01 -15.11 19.04
N GLY A 292 5.24 -15.12 17.72
CA GLY A 292 5.45 -13.91 16.95
C GLY A 292 6.86 -13.34 17.12
N GLY A 293 7.07 -12.14 16.60
CA GLY A 293 8.40 -11.53 16.46
C GLY A 293 8.67 -11.17 15.02
N THR A 294 9.50 -10.16 14.81
CA THR A 294 9.84 -9.60 13.49
C THR A 294 11.16 -10.13 12.94
N THR A 295 12.01 -10.67 13.80
CA THR A 295 13.33 -11.20 13.44
C THR A 295 13.37 -12.68 13.83
N THR A 296 14.00 -13.49 12.99
CA THR A 296 14.28 -14.90 13.24
C THR A 296 15.57 -15.04 14.05
N SER A 297 15.71 -16.15 14.76
CA SER A 297 16.96 -16.58 15.40
C SER A 297 18.12 -16.76 14.41
N HIS A 298 17.82 -16.92 13.13
CA HIS A 298 18.79 -17.10 12.05
C HIS A 298 19.24 -15.78 11.38
N GLY A 299 18.96 -14.61 11.97
CA GLY A 299 19.42 -13.31 11.45
C GLY A 299 18.60 -12.71 10.29
N PHE A 300 17.50 -13.37 9.91
CA PHE A 300 16.57 -12.85 8.90
C PHE A 300 15.41 -12.10 9.55
N ARG A 301 14.88 -11.07 8.89
CA ARG A 301 13.64 -10.41 9.30
C ARG A 301 12.48 -11.00 8.53
N LYS A 302 11.31 -11.12 9.16
CA LYS A 302 10.09 -11.48 8.44
C LYS A 302 9.78 -10.38 7.43
N GLY A 303 9.57 -10.78 6.18
CA GLY A 303 9.45 -9.89 5.04
C GLY A 303 10.78 -9.54 4.37
N ASP A 304 11.92 -10.09 4.80
CA ASP A 304 13.14 -10.07 3.99
C ASP A 304 12.90 -10.89 2.72
N TYR A 305 13.34 -10.38 1.57
CA TYR A 305 13.32 -11.11 0.31
C TYR A 305 14.61 -11.92 0.19
N VAL A 306 14.47 -13.22 -0.02
CA VAL A 306 15.57 -14.19 0.03
C VAL A 306 15.53 -15.12 -1.16
N GLU A 307 16.70 -15.65 -1.48
CA GLU A 307 16.88 -16.80 -2.34
C GLU A 307 17.19 -18.02 -1.48
N ALA A 308 16.53 -19.14 -1.71
CA ALA A 308 16.68 -20.34 -0.92
C ALA A 308 16.81 -21.57 -1.82
N VAL A 309 17.73 -22.47 -1.47
CA VAL A 309 18.03 -23.66 -2.29
C VAL A 309 17.63 -24.94 -1.56
N LYS A 310 16.86 -25.79 -2.22
CA LYS A 310 16.49 -27.13 -1.72
C LYS A 310 16.47 -28.13 -2.87
N ALA A 311 17.19 -29.24 -2.71
CA ALA A 311 17.30 -30.30 -3.72
C ALA A 311 17.65 -29.75 -5.12
N GLY A 312 18.67 -28.90 -5.21
CA GLY A 312 19.11 -28.26 -6.47
C GLY A 312 18.18 -27.16 -7.00
N LYS A 313 16.97 -27.01 -6.48
CA LYS A 313 16.01 -26.00 -6.93
C LYS A 313 16.18 -24.69 -6.18
N VAL A 314 16.35 -23.60 -6.92
CA VAL A 314 16.40 -22.23 -6.40
C VAL A 314 14.97 -21.68 -6.30
N THR A 315 14.62 -21.16 -5.13
CA THR A 315 13.32 -20.52 -4.87
C THR A 315 13.55 -19.12 -4.33
N ARG A 316 12.78 -18.14 -4.81
CA ARG A 316 12.81 -16.78 -4.27
C ARG A 316 11.47 -16.43 -3.62
N GLY A 317 11.52 -15.73 -2.50
CA GLY A 317 10.32 -15.34 -1.78
C GLY A 317 10.63 -14.56 -0.51
N TRP A 318 9.62 -14.39 0.33
CA TRP A 318 9.73 -13.61 1.56
C TRP A 318 9.80 -14.49 2.80
N VAL A 319 10.69 -14.14 3.72
CA VAL A 319 10.78 -14.83 5.01
C VAL A 319 9.49 -14.63 5.80
N SER A 320 8.79 -15.72 6.13
CA SER A 320 7.50 -15.66 6.84
C SER A 320 7.58 -16.19 8.27
N GLY A 321 8.60 -16.99 8.58
CA GLY A 321 8.78 -17.60 9.88
C GLY A 321 10.04 -18.44 9.97
N GLU A 322 10.14 -19.20 11.05
CA GLU A 322 11.29 -20.06 11.33
C GLU A 322 10.86 -21.30 12.12
N THR A 323 11.74 -22.28 12.09
CA THR A 323 11.84 -23.37 13.07
C THR A 323 13.22 -23.29 13.71
N ALA A 324 13.54 -24.22 14.61
CA ALA A 324 14.85 -24.27 15.26
C ALA A 324 16.03 -24.34 14.26
N ARG A 325 15.84 -24.94 13.07
CA ARG A 325 16.92 -25.17 12.09
C ARG A 325 16.65 -24.54 10.71
N GLN A 326 15.42 -24.12 10.44
CA GLN A 326 15.00 -23.72 9.10
C GLN A 326 14.29 -22.37 9.09
N VAL A 327 14.38 -21.70 7.96
CA VAL A 327 13.65 -20.48 7.64
C VAL A 327 12.49 -20.84 6.73
N SER A 328 11.30 -20.31 7.03
CA SER A 328 10.11 -20.48 6.18
C SER A 328 10.06 -19.36 5.16
N VAL A 329 9.94 -19.72 3.88
CA VAL A 329 9.85 -18.78 2.76
C VAL A 329 8.46 -18.88 2.14
N SER A 330 7.83 -17.74 1.88
CA SER A 330 6.48 -17.61 1.33
C SER A 330 6.47 -16.81 0.03
N ASP A 331 5.42 -17.03 -0.76
CA ASP A 331 5.12 -16.24 -1.95
C ASP A 331 4.52 -14.86 -1.60
N ILE A 332 4.13 -14.12 -2.64
CA ILE A 332 3.45 -12.82 -2.49
C ILE A 332 2.13 -12.93 -1.73
N ASP A 333 1.42 -14.04 -1.85
CA ASP A 333 0.18 -14.30 -1.11
C ASP A 333 0.39 -14.70 0.34
N TRP A 334 1.65 -14.69 0.78
CA TRP A 334 2.08 -15.13 2.09
C TRP A 334 1.78 -16.61 2.35
N LYS A 335 1.54 -17.39 1.28
CA LYS A 335 1.44 -18.84 1.33
C LYS A 335 2.85 -19.41 1.34
N ARG A 336 3.12 -20.32 2.27
CA ARG A 336 4.47 -20.87 2.48
C ARG A 336 4.83 -21.76 1.28
N ILE A 337 5.90 -21.41 0.59
CA ILE A 337 6.48 -22.21 -0.50
C ILE A 337 7.22 -23.39 0.10
N GLY A 338 8.00 -23.15 1.16
CA GLY A 338 8.77 -24.20 1.80
C GLY A 338 9.50 -23.76 3.05
N GLN A 339 10.21 -24.72 3.63
CA GLN A 339 11.15 -24.51 4.72
C GLN A 339 12.53 -24.95 4.26
N PHE A 340 13.51 -24.09 4.52
CA PHE A 340 14.86 -24.21 4.00
C PHE A 340 15.85 -24.11 5.15
N THR A 341 16.88 -24.95 5.14
CA THR A 341 17.98 -24.86 6.12
C THR A 341 18.59 -23.46 6.05
N ALA A 342 18.76 -22.81 7.20
CA ALA A 342 19.17 -21.40 7.24
C ALA A 342 20.45 -21.09 6.43
N ARG A 343 21.43 -21.99 6.45
CA ARG A 343 22.68 -21.88 5.67
C ARG A 343 22.47 -21.88 4.14
N LYS A 344 21.34 -22.41 3.66
CA LYS A 344 20.96 -22.45 2.24
C LYS A 344 20.02 -21.31 1.85
N VAL A 345 19.93 -20.27 2.68
CA VAL A 345 19.12 -19.08 2.45
C VAL A 345 20.05 -17.88 2.34
N ARG A 346 19.97 -17.16 1.23
CA ARG A 346 20.73 -15.94 0.96
C ARG A 346 19.80 -14.74 0.95
N LEU A 347 20.16 -13.70 1.68
CA LEU A 347 19.43 -12.43 1.67
C LEU A 347 19.65 -11.72 0.33
N LEU A 348 18.54 -11.33 -0.32
CA LEU A 348 18.59 -10.47 -1.51
C LEU A 348 18.21 -9.03 -1.16
N LYS A 349 17.17 -8.83 -0.33
CA LYS A 349 16.73 -7.50 0.08
C LYS A 349 16.14 -7.52 1.49
N ARG A 350 16.52 -6.54 2.32
CA ARG A 350 15.93 -6.37 3.65
C ARG A 350 14.48 -5.90 3.58
N SER A 351 13.69 -6.30 4.57
CA SER A 351 12.28 -5.93 4.64
C SER A 351 12.10 -4.42 4.79
N THR A 352 11.31 -3.86 3.88
CA THR A 352 10.84 -2.46 3.91
C THR A 352 9.45 -2.35 4.55
N GLY A 353 8.89 -3.47 5.00
CA GLY A 353 7.49 -3.60 5.44
C GLY A 353 6.48 -3.73 4.30
N LEU A 354 6.93 -3.60 3.04
CA LEU A 354 6.15 -3.86 1.83
C LEU A 354 6.57 -5.18 1.17
N ILE A 355 5.60 -5.86 0.58
CA ILE A 355 5.78 -6.95 -0.37
C ILE A 355 5.29 -6.40 -1.70
N VAL A 356 6.15 -6.44 -2.71
CA VAL A 356 5.88 -5.85 -4.01
C VAL A 356 6.23 -6.86 -5.10
N ASN A 357 5.32 -7.01 -6.06
CA ASN A 357 5.48 -7.79 -7.28
C ASN A 357 4.90 -6.97 -8.45
N TYR A 358 5.39 -7.18 -9.67
CA TYR A 358 4.96 -6.44 -10.85
C TYR A 358 5.02 -7.28 -12.12
#